data_AF-A0AAQ4CMT4-F1
#
_entry.id   AF-A0AAQ4CMT4-F1
#
_cell.length_a   1.000
_cell.length_b   1.000
_cell.length_c   1.000
_cell.angle_alpha   90.00
_cell.angle_beta   90.00
_cell.angle_gamma   90.00
#
_symmetry.space_group_name_H-M   'P 1'
#
loop_
_entity.id
_entity.type
_entity.pdbx_description
1 polymer ?
#
loop_
_entity_poly.entity_id
_entity_poly.type
_entity_poly.pdbx_seq_one_letter_code
_entity_poly.pdbx_strand_id
1 'polypeptide(L)'
;MSLENLRLDIKVFGKWDTKVEVRDPSLKKYICLMPVYLPHTGGRHEHRRFGKARVPIVERLINQIMRPGRNKGKKHLAYNIVKIAFDIIYLKTKQNPIQVLVRAIENSAPREEVTRIMYGGIVYYVAVDVSPQRRVDLALRHIALGAKEAAFNNPKPIEEALAEEIIAAANNDPKSFAIKRKEEIERIALSSR
;
A
#
# COMPACT_ATOMS: atom_id res chain seq x y z
N MET A 1 27.27 16.48 -25.72
CA MET A 1 26.06 15.64 -25.60
C MET A 1 26.31 14.64 -24.50
N SER A 2 25.75 14.90 -23.33
CA SER A 2 26.11 14.31 -22.05
C SER A 2 25.77 12.82 -21.97
N LEU A 3 26.73 12.03 -21.48
CA LEU A 3 26.61 10.61 -21.11
C LEU A 3 25.51 10.32 -20.06
N GLU A 4 24.81 11.35 -19.56
CA GLU A 4 23.66 11.22 -18.65
C GLU A 4 22.38 10.73 -19.33
N ASN A 5 22.25 10.91 -20.65
CA ASN A 5 21.08 10.44 -21.42
C ASN A 5 21.04 8.91 -21.63
N LEU A 6 22.04 8.18 -21.14
CA LEU A 6 22.12 6.72 -21.18
C LEU A 6 21.65 6.04 -19.89
N ARG A 7 21.15 6.79 -18.90
CA ARG A 7 20.27 6.20 -17.87
C ARG A 7 18.96 5.89 -18.56
N LEU A 8 18.82 4.66 -19.07
CA LEU A 8 17.57 4.06 -19.49
C LEU A 8 16.43 4.64 -18.64
N ASP A 9 15.42 5.26 -19.26
CA ASP A 9 14.18 5.63 -18.59
C ASP A 9 13.53 4.33 -18.09
N ILE A 10 13.97 3.86 -16.91
CA ILE A 10 13.51 2.59 -16.34
C ILE A 10 12.09 2.83 -15.85
N LYS A 11 11.14 2.44 -16.69
CA LYS A 11 9.72 2.41 -16.36
C LYS A 11 9.40 1.16 -15.57
N VAL A 12 8.54 1.31 -14.57
CA VAL A 12 8.01 0.18 -13.81
C VAL A 12 7.10 -0.65 -14.74
N PHE A 13 7.31 -1.97 -14.76
CA PHE A 13 6.69 -2.89 -15.71
C PHE A 13 6.96 -2.55 -17.20
N GLY A 14 7.93 -1.69 -17.50
CA GLY A 14 8.20 -1.20 -18.86
C GLY A 14 7.19 -0.19 -19.42
N LYS A 15 6.16 0.20 -18.63
CA LYS A 15 5.08 1.09 -19.08
C LYS A 15 4.95 2.37 -18.26
N TRP A 16 5.14 2.28 -16.94
CA TRP A 16 4.75 3.35 -16.02
C TRP A 16 5.96 4.14 -15.51
N ASP A 17 5.89 5.46 -15.61
CA ASP A 17 6.92 6.36 -15.12
C ASP A 17 6.83 6.53 -13.59
N THR A 18 7.98 6.64 -12.92
CA THR A 18 8.06 6.80 -11.45
C THR A 18 8.15 8.25 -10.98
N LYS A 19 8.07 9.22 -11.89
CA LYS A 19 8.01 10.65 -11.60
C LYS A 19 6.66 10.99 -10.99
N VAL A 20 6.50 10.67 -9.71
CA VAL A 20 5.27 10.74 -8.93
C VAL A 20 5.54 11.60 -7.71
N GLU A 21 4.64 12.54 -7.43
CA GLU A 21 4.74 13.42 -6.28
C GLU A 21 3.90 12.90 -5.12
N VAL A 22 4.50 12.94 -3.93
CA VAL A 22 3.88 12.60 -2.65
C VAL A 22 3.51 13.91 -1.98
N ARG A 23 2.22 14.11 -1.68
CA ARG A 23 1.70 15.35 -1.08
C ARG A 23 2.11 15.45 0.38
N ASP A 24 2.14 14.31 1.08
CA ASP A 24 2.45 14.26 2.51
C ASP A 24 3.97 14.21 2.78
N PRO A 25 4.56 15.25 3.40
CA PRO A 25 6.01 15.29 3.64
C PRO A 25 6.47 14.19 4.60
N SER A 26 5.63 13.78 5.55
CA SER A 26 5.92 12.73 6.52
C SER A 26 6.09 11.34 5.87
N LEU A 27 5.40 11.10 4.75
CA LEU A 27 5.42 9.81 4.06
C LEU A 27 6.49 9.75 2.98
N LYS A 28 6.99 10.90 2.50
CA LYS A 28 8.00 11.01 1.44
C LYS A 28 9.25 10.15 1.68
N LYS A 29 9.72 10.01 2.93
CA LYS A 29 10.90 9.19 3.27
C LYS A 29 10.60 7.67 3.34
N TYR A 30 9.34 7.29 3.50
CA TYR A 30 8.90 5.89 3.70
C TYR A 30 8.24 5.30 2.45
N ILE A 31 7.95 6.14 1.47
CA ILE A 31 7.45 5.82 0.13
C ILE A 31 8.66 5.81 -0.81
N CYS A 32 9.13 4.62 -1.19
CA CYS A 32 10.22 4.48 -2.16
C CYS A 32 9.67 4.39 -3.59
N LEU A 33 10.01 5.39 -4.41
CA LEU A 33 9.67 5.49 -5.84
C LEU A 33 10.84 5.11 -6.75
N MET A 34 11.75 4.25 -6.28
CA MET A 34 12.91 3.84 -7.07
C MET A 34 12.44 3.16 -8.38
N PRO A 35 12.96 3.59 -9.55
CA PRO A 35 12.60 2.99 -10.83
C PRO A 35 13.18 1.58 -10.92
N VAL A 36 12.30 0.58 -10.89
CA VAL A 36 12.68 -0.83 -11.03
C VAL A 36 11.79 -1.47 -12.08
N TYR A 37 12.39 -2.10 -13.09
CA TYR A 37 11.66 -2.80 -14.14
C TYR A 37 10.84 -3.97 -13.56
N LEU A 38 11.50 -4.82 -12.76
CA LEU A 38 10.90 -5.93 -12.04
C LEU A 38 10.99 -5.69 -10.51
N PRO A 39 9.88 -5.42 -9.81
CA PRO A 39 9.83 -5.22 -8.36
C PRO A 39 10.05 -6.54 -7.59
N HIS A 40 11.29 -7.03 -7.59
CA HIS A 40 11.71 -8.23 -6.87
C HIS A 40 13.11 -8.06 -6.26
N THR A 41 13.17 -7.63 -5.00
CA THR A 41 14.42 -7.30 -4.29
C THR A 41 14.97 -8.48 -3.47
N GLY A 42 14.32 -9.65 -3.48
CA GLY A 42 14.82 -10.87 -2.82
C GLY A 42 14.92 -10.79 -1.28
N GLY A 43 14.25 -9.84 -0.63
CA GLY A 43 14.08 -9.82 0.84
C GLY A 43 15.30 -9.41 1.67
N ARG A 44 16.41 -9.01 1.06
CA ARG A 44 17.68 -8.64 1.75
C ARG A 44 17.58 -7.44 2.71
N HIS A 45 16.41 -6.79 2.79
CA HIS A 45 16.15 -5.60 3.60
C HIS A 45 15.66 -5.92 5.02
N GLU A 46 15.23 -7.16 5.31
CA GLU A 46 14.57 -7.48 6.59
C GLU A 46 15.50 -7.34 7.80
N HIS A 47 16.79 -7.67 7.64
CA HIS A 47 17.78 -7.66 8.72
C HIS A 47 18.26 -6.26 9.14
N ARG A 48 17.79 -5.19 8.47
CA ARG A 48 18.20 -3.80 8.76
C ARG A 48 17.03 -2.99 9.30
N ARG A 49 17.25 -2.24 10.38
CA ARG A 49 16.25 -1.27 10.89
C ARG A 49 15.90 -0.28 9.77
N PHE A 50 14.61 -0.02 9.57
CA PHE A 50 14.08 0.80 8.47
C PHE A 50 14.41 0.31 7.05
N GLY A 51 14.95 -0.90 6.86
CA GLY A 51 15.24 -1.45 5.53
C GLY A 51 14.01 -1.53 4.63
N LYS A 52 12.84 -1.78 5.22
CA LYS A 52 11.53 -1.79 4.55
C LYS A 52 11.17 -0.48 3.85
N ALA A 53 11.64 0.66 4.35
CA ALA A 53 11.38 1.97 3.76
C ALA A 53 12.07 2.16 2.39
N ARG A 54 13.16 1.41 2.14
CA ARG A 54 13.91 1.46 0.88
C ARG A 54 13.34 0.52 -0.20
N VAL A 55 12.35 -0.29 0.13
CA VAL A 55 11.74 -1.24 -0.80
C VAL A 55 10.72 -0.50 -1.66
N PRO A 56 10.71 -0.71 -2.99
CA PRO A 56 9.70 -0.13 -3.88
C PRO A 56 8.29 -0.42 -3.38
N ILE A 57 7.41 0.58 -3.41
CA ILE A 57 6.03 0.42 -2.89
C ILE A 57 5.28 -0.69 -3.62
N VAL A 58 5.46 -0.80 -4.93
CA VAL A 58 4.84 -1.85 -5.75
C VAL A 58 5.24 -3.23 -5.24
N GLU A 59 6.51 -3.42 -4.87
CA GLU A 59 6.96 -4.68 -4.26
C GLU A 59 6.33 -4.90 -2.89
N ARG A 60 6.20 -3.86 -2.06
CA ARG A 60 5.53 -3.97 -0.76
C ARG A 60 4.07 -4.38 -0.93
N LEU A 61 3.36 -3.83 -1.92
CA LEU A 61 1.99 -4.21 -2.24
C LEU A 61 1.91 -5.68 -2.71
N ILE A 62 2.79 -6.10 -3.62
CA ILE A 62 2.89 -7.50 -4.09
C ILE A 62 3.10 -8.46 -2.90
N ASN A 63 4.01 -8.10 -1.98
CA ASN A 63 4.28 -8.92 -0.79
C ASN A 63 3.06 -9.00 0.15
N GLN A 64 2.26 -7.92 0.27
CA GLN A 64 1.04 -7.91 1.09
C GLN A 64 -0.09 -8.75 0.48
N ILE A 65 -0.18 -8.85 -0.85
CA ILE A 65 -1.15 -9.73 -1.53
C ILE A 65 -0.81 -11.21 -1.24
N MET A 66 0.47 -11.55 -1.17
CA MET A 66 0.98 -12.88 -0.85
C MET A 66 0.95 -13.20 0.66
N ARG A 67 -0.14 -12.88 1.36
CA ARG A 67 -0.29 -13.11 2.80
C ARG A 67 -0.03 -14.58 3.19
N PRO A 68 0.38 -14.84 4.45
CA PRO A 68 0.59 -16.19 4.95
C PRO A 68 -0.71 -17.02 4.87
N GLY A 69 -0.57 -18.29 4.49
CA GLY A 69 -1.66 -19.22 4.22
C GLY A 69 -1.43 -19.98 2.91
N ARG A 70 -2.50 -20.39 2.23
CA ARG A 70 -2.46 -21.11 0.93
C ARG A 70 -1.70 -20.36 -0.19
N ASN A 71 -1.59 -19.04 -0.07
CA ASN A 71 -1.01 -18.17 -1.09
C ASN A 71 0.44 -17.76 -0.78
N LYS A 72 1.03 -18.28 0.32
CA LYS A 72 2.40 -17.96 0.73
C LYS A 72 3.41 -18.41 -0.34
N GLY A 73 4.40 -17.56 -0.63
CA GLY A 73 5.51 -17.86 -1.55
C GLY A 73 5.19 -17.67 -3.04
N LYS A 74 3.92 -17.50 -3.43
CA LYS A 74 3.49 -17.33 -4.83
C LYS A 74 3.67 -15.90 -5.35
N LYS A 75 4.91 -15.39 -5.28
CA LYS A 75 5.21 -13.99 -5.65
C LYS A 75 5.03 -13.71 -7.14
N HIS A 76 5.28 -14.68 -8.01
CA HIS A 76 5.08 -14.51 -9.45
C HIS A 76 3.59 -14.35 -9.81
N LEU A 77 2.70 -15.10 -9.15
CA LEU A 77 1.25 -14.94 -9.30
C LEU A 77 0.80 -13.57 -8.79
N ALA A 78 1.26 -13.14 -7.61
CA ALA A 78 0.94 -11.83 -7.05
C ALA A 78 1.45 -10.67 -7.93
N TYR A 79 2.63 -10.83 -8.56
CA TYR A 79 3.16 -9.89 -9.53
C TYR A 79 2.23 -9.75 -10.75
N ASN A 80 1.74 -10.86 -11.31
CA ASN A 80 0.81 -10.83 -12.43
C ASN A 80 -0.50 -10.14 -12.07
N ILE A 81 -1.03 -10.41 -10.86
CA ILE A 81 -2.24 -9.75 -10.35
C ILE A 81 -2.08 -8.23 -10.31
N VAL A 82 -0.97 -7.74 -9.73
CA VAL A 82 -0.70 -6.29 -9.62
C VAL A 82 -0.47 -5.66 -10.98
N LYS A 83 0.21 -6.36 -11.90
CA LYS A 83 0.42 -5.89 -13.27
C LYS A 83 -0.92 -5.66 -13.99
N ILE A 84 -1.83 -6.64 -13.95
CA ILE A 84 -3.16 -6.54 -14.57
C ILE A 84 -4.00 -5.47 -13.87
N ALA A 85 -3.97 -5.41 -12.53
CA ALA A 85 -4.68 -4.37 -11.78
C ALA A 85 -4.24 -2.96 -12.18
N PHE A 86 -2.94 -2.73 -12.40
CA PHE A 86 -2.43 -1.44 -12.87
C PHE A 86 -2.88 -1.10 -14.29
N ASP A 87 -2.93 -2.09 -15.19
CA ASP A 87 -3.50 -1.89 -16.52
C ASP A 87 -4.99 -1.49 -16.42
N ILE A 88 -5.79 -2.13 -15.55
CA ILE A 88 -7.21 -1.79 -15.31
C ILE A 88 -7.36 -0.38 -14.72
N ILE A 89 -6.53 0.00 -13.75
CA ILE A 89 -6.55 1.34 -13.14
C ILE A 89 -6.34 2.40 -14.21
N TYR A 90 -5.36 2.20 -15.08
CA TYR A 90 -5.08 3.13 -16.17
C TYR A 90 -6.24 3.24 -17.15
N LEU A 91 -6.86 2.11 -17.52
CA LEU A 91 -8.02 2.12 -18.42
C LEU A 91 -9.19 2.91 -17.83
N LYS A 92 -9.45 2.79 -16.52
CA LYS A 92 -10.56 3.50 -15.84
C LYS A 92 -10.26 4.98 -15.58
N THR A 93 -9.04 5.31 -15.11
CA THR A 93 -8.70 6.66 -14.63
C THR A 93 -7.96 7.52 -15.65
N LYS A 94 -7.31 6.89 -16.64
CA LYS A 94 -6.35 7.51 -17.58
C LYS A 94 -5.17 8.23 -16.90
N GLN A 95 -4.95 7.97 -15.61
CA GLN A 95 -3.85 8.52 -14.83
C GLN A 95 -2.80 7.45 -14.59
N ASN A 96 -1.58 7.87 -14.26
CA ASN A 96 -0.51 6.94 -13.90
C ASN A 96 -0.93 6.11 -12.66
N PRO A 97 -1.02 4.76 -12.76
CA PRO A 97 -1.49 3.92 -11.66
C PRO A 97 -0.60 3.99 -10.42
N ILE A 98 0.69 4.33 -10.56
CA ILE A 98 1.60 4.52 -9.43
C ILE A 98 1.20 5.78 -8.63
N GLN A 99 0.81 6.86 -9.30
CA GLN A 99 0.32 8.07 -8.64
C GLN A 99 -0.98 7.78 -7.88
N VAL A 100 -1.90 7.02 -8.49
CA VAL A 100 -3.16 6.62 -7.86
C VAL A 100 -2.87 5.76 -6.62
N LEU A 101 -1.93 4.80 -6.71
CA LEU A 101 -1.54 3.99 -5.56
C LEU A 101 -0.93 4.81 -4.43
N VAL A 102 -0.03 5.77 -4.73
CA VAL A 102 0.54 6.65 -3.71
C VAL A 102 -0.55 7.44 -3.01
N ARG A 103 -1.48 8.02 -3.78
CA ARG A 103 -2.61 8.78 -3.23
C ARG A 103 -3.53 7.90 -2.37
N ALA A 104 -3.79 6.67 -2.81
CA ALA A 104 -4.55 5.69 -2.03
C ALA A 104 -3.89 5.36 -0.68
N ILE A 105 -2.56 5.28 -0.64
CA ILE A 105 -1.79 5.02 0.60
C ILE A 105 -1.85 6.23 1.54
N GLU A 106 -1.65 7.45 1.03
CA GLU A 106 -1.75 8.69 1.82
C GLU A 106 -3.11 8.80 2.51
N ASN A 107 -4.17 8.53 1.74
CA ASN A 107 -5.54 8.56 2.19
C ASN A 107 -5.88 7.46 3.20
N SER A 108 -5.44 6.23 2.95
CA SER A 108 -5.76 5.05 3.79
C SER A 108 -4.92 4.94 5.05
N ALA A 109 -3.92 5.81 5.23
CA ALA A 109 -3.00 5.78 6.35
C ALA A 109 -3.62 6.40 7.64
N PRO A 110 -3.87 5.60 8.70
CA PRO A 110 -4.39 6.13 9.97
C PRO A 110 -3.35 7.03 10.65
N ARG A 111 -3.80 8.06 11.34
CA ARG A 111 -2.94 8.99 12.09
C ARG A 111 -2.80 8.56 13.55
N GLU A 112 -3.88 8.05 14.14
CA GLU A 112 -3.97 7.60 15.52
C GLU A 112 -4.46 6.15 15.57
N GLU A 113 -3.96 5.39 16.54
CA GLU A 113 -4.40 4.03 16.86
C GLU A 113 -4.62 3.90 18.37
N VAL A 114 -5.39 2.91 18.79
CA VAL A 114 -5.52 2.57 20.21
C VAL A 114 -4.60 1.43 20.57
N THR A 115 -3.88 1.58 21.68
CA THR A 115 -3.10 0.51 22.29
C THR A 115 -3.70 0.12 23.63
N ARG A 116 -3.72 -1.18 23.88
CA ARG A 116 -4.11 -1.75 25.18
C ARG A 116 -2.92 -1.63 26.14
N ILE A 117 -3.07 -0.84 27.20
CA ILE A 117 -2.09 -0.71 28.28
C ILE A 117 -2.66 -1.42 29.51
N MET A 118 -1.86 -2.27 30.14
CA MET A 118 -2.21 -2.91 31.41
C MET A 118 -1.46 -2.21 32.54
N TYR A 119 -2.20 -1.72 33.52
CA TYR A 119 -1.63 -1.07 34.71
C TYR A 119 -2.40 -1.52 35.95
N GLY A 120 -1.68 -2.04 36.96
CA GLY A 120 -2.30 -2.48 38.21
C GLY A 120 -3.36 -3.60 38.07
N GLY A 121 -3.25 -4.46 37.05
CA GLY A 121 -4.23 -5.53 36.78
C GLY A 121 -5.48 -5.09 36.01
N ILE A 122 -5.65 -3.78 35.75
CA ILE A 122 -6.73 -3.23 34.93
C ILE A 122 -6.21 -2.91 33.54
N VAL A 123 -7.11 -3.02 32.56
CA VAL A 123 -6.83 -2.80 31.14
C VAL A 123 -7.40 -1.45 30.73
N TYR A 124 -6.55 -0.58 30.21
CA TYR A 124 -6.91 0.71 29.65
C TYR A 124 -6.67 0.71 28.14
N TYR A 125 -7.55 1.39 27.42
CA TYR A 125 -7.37 1.70 26.00
C TYR A 125 -6.87 3.13 25.92
N VAL A 126 -5.67 3.31 25.38
CA VAL A 126 -5.03 4.62 25.28
C VAL A 126 -4.79 4.93 23.82
N ALA A 127 -5.16 6.14 23.40
CA ALA A 127 -4.88 6.65 22.06
C ALA A 127 -3.38 6.98 21.91
N VAL A 128 -2.78 6.54 20.81
CA VAL A 128 -1.34 6.70 20.52
C VAL A 128 -1.16 7.12 19.05
N ASP A 129 -0.21 8.02 18.81
CA ASP A 129 0.17 8.43 17.46
C ASP A 129 0.87 7.32 16.66
N VAL A 130 0.53 7.20 15.37
CA VAL A 130 1.07 6.15 14.50
C VAL A 130 2.32 6.64 13.76
N SER A 131 3.44 5.92 13.90
CA SER A 131 4.67 6.21 13.15
C SER A 131 4.48 6.13 11.63
N PRO A 132 5.13 6.97 10.80
CA PRO A 132 4.91 7.01 9.35
C PRO A 132 5.19 5.69 8.62
N GLN A 133 6.18 4.90 9.09
CA GLN A 133 6.44 3.58 8.52
C GLN A 133 5.24 2.65 8.72
N ARG A 134 4.70 2.62 9.95
CA ARG A 134 3.53 1.82 10.33
C ARG A 134 2.29 2.28 9.57
N ARG A 135 2.12 3.58 9.34
CA ARG A 135 1.04 4.15 8.51
C ARG A 135 1.01 3.53 7.12
N VAL A 136 2.16 3.48 6.44
CA VAL A 136 2.27 2.85 5.10
C VAL A 136 2.00 1.35 5.16
N ASP A 137 2.53 0.66 6.17
CA ASP A 137 2.32 -0.79 6.33
C ASP A 137 0.84 -1.13 6.55
N LEU A 138 0.13 -0.35 7.38
CA LEU A 138 -1.30 -0.51 7.63
C LEU A 138 -2.13 -0.21 6.39
N ALA A 139 -1.85 0.88 5.69
CA ALA A 139 -2.56 1.26 4.47
C ALA A 139 -2.48 0.14 3.41
N LEU A 140 -1.27 -0.34 3.10
CA LEU A 140 -1.07 -1.45 2.15
C LEU A 140 -1.77 -2.73 2.63
N ARG A 141 -1.72 -3.01 3.93
CA ARG A 141 -2.36 -4.19 4.54
C ARG A 141 -3.88 -4.14 4.42
N HIS A 142 -4.50 -2.97 4.60
CA HIS A 142 -5.95 -2.81 4.52
C HIS A 142 -6.45 -2.83 3.08
N ILE A 143 -5.73 -2.21 2.13
CA ILE A 143 -6.03 -2.29 0.69
C ILE A 143 -6.00 -3.75 0.22
N ALA A 144 -4.94 -4.49 0.55
CA ALA A 144 -4.81 -5.89 0.16
C ALA A 144 -5.88 -6.79 0.83
N LEU A 145 -6.29 -6.46 2.07
CA LEU A 145 -7.34 -7.18 2.76
C LEU A 145 -8.72 -6.93 2.11
N GLY A 146 -9.05 -5.67 1.83
CA GLY A 146 -10.29 -5.28 1.15
C GLY A 146 -10.44 -5.94 -0.22
N ALA A 147 -9.37 -5.92 -1.02
CA ALA A 147 -9.36 -6.59 -2.33
C ALA A 147 -9.60 -8.10 -2.20
N LYS A 148 -8.98 -8.75 -1.20
CA LYS A 148 -9.15 -10.19 -0.97
C LYS A 148 -10.56 -10.53 -0.50
N GLU A 149 -11.12 -9.76 0.42
CA GLU A 149 -12.47 -9.96 0.93
C GLU A 149 -13.52 -9.72 -0.16
N ALA A 150 -13.33 -8.71 -1.01
CA ALA A 150 -14.22 -8.43 -2.13
C ALA A 150 -14.22 -9.52 -3.22
N ALA A 151 -13.08 -10.18 -3.42
CA ALA A 151 -12.94 -11.30 -4.36
C ALA A 151 -13.33 -12.66 -3.76
N PHE A 152 -13.42 -12.77 -2.43
CA PHE A 152 -13.77 -14.02 -1.79
C PHE A 152 -15.25 -14.34 -2.02
N ASN A 153 -15.55 -15.53 -2.56
CA ASN A 153 -16.90 -15.99 -2.90
C ASN A 153 -17.67 -15.09 -3.87
N ASN A 154 -16.97 -14.25 -4.63
CA ASN A 154 -17.55 -13.37 -5.64
C ASN A 154 -17.04 -13.78 -7.03
N PRO A 155 -17.84 -13.74 -8.10
CA PRO A 155 -17.36 -13.94 -9.47
C PRO A 155 -16.30 -12.91 -9.92
N LYS A 156 -16.14 -11.79 -9.22
CA LYS A 156 -15.15 -10.76 -9.57
C LYS A 156 -13.71 -11.28 -9.39
N PRO A 157 -12.84 -11.16 -10.41
CA PRO A 157 -11.44 -11.52 -10.29
C PRO A 157 -10.69 -10.57 -9.34
N ILE A 158 -9.61 -11.07 -8.73
CA ILE A 158 -8.86 -10.34 -7.70
C ILE A 158 -8.17 -9.10 -8.26
N GLU A 159 -7.80 -9.12 -9.54
CA GLU A 159 -7.18 -8.03 -10.28
C GLU A 159 -8.13 -6.83 -10.38
N GLU A 160 -9.39 -7.08 -10.71
CA GLU A 160 -10.42 -6.05 -10.78
C GLU A 160 -10.80 -5.53 -9.39
N ALA A 161 -10.95 -6.43 -8.41
CA ALA A 161 -11.24 -6.04 -7.03
C ALA A 161 -10.13 -5.15 -6.46
N LEU A 162 -8.86 -5.47 -6.71
CA LEU A 162 -7.72 -4.66 -6.28
C LEU A 162 -7.70 -3.29 -6.98
N ALA A 163 -7.99 -3.24 -8.28
CA ALA A 163 -8.07 -1.99 -9.02
C ALA A 163 -9.20 -1.08 -8.52
N GLU A 164 -10.39 -1.63 -8.28
CA GLU A 164 -11.53 -0.90 -7.71
C GLU A 164 -11.21 -0.36 -6.31
N GLU A 165 -10.58 -1.18 -5.46
CA GLU A 165 -10.19 -0.78 -4.11
C GLU A 165 -9.17 0.35 -4.11
N ILE A 166 -8.14 0.30 -4.99
CA ILE A 166 -7.13 1.36 -5.11
C ILE A 166 -7.74 2.67 -5.60
N ILE A 167 -8.65 2.62 -6.59
CA ILE A 167 -9.33 3.82 -7.11
C ILE A 167 -10.21 4.46 -6.03
N ALA A 168 -11.02 3.65 -5.35
CA ALA A 168 -11.87 4.12 -4.26
C ALA A 168 -11.04 4.72 -3.11
N ALA A 169 -9.94 4.06 -2.73
CA ALA A 169 -9.00 4.56 -1.73
C ALA A 169 -8.35 5.90 -2.14
N ALA A 170 -8.01 6.08 -3.42
CA ALA A 170 -7.42 7.32 -3.93
C ALA A 170 -8.39 8.51 -3.92
N ASN A 171 -9.70 8.25 -4.02
CA ASN A 171 -10.75 9.26 -4.01
C ASN A 171 -11.26 9.62 -2.60
N ASN A 172 -10.80 8.94 -1.54
CA ASN A 172 -11.39 9.02 -0.20
C ASN A 172 -12.85 8.53 -0.15
N ASP A 173 -13.21 7.53 -0.97
CA ASP A 173 -14.56 6.98 -0.96
C ASP A 173 -14.75 6.00 0.22
N PRO A 174 -15.80 6.14 1.06
CA PRO A 174 -16.08 5.24 2.18
C PRO A 174 -16.51 3.83 1.74
N LYS A 175 -16.71 3.62 0.43
CA LYS A 175 -16.92 2.29 -0.17
C LYS A 175 -15.67 1.40 -0.05
N SER A 176 -14.48 2.01 -0.01
CA SER A 176 -13.24 1.28 0.22
C SER A 176 -13.20 0.73 1.64
N PHE A 177 -12.84 -0.55 1.76
CA PHE A 177 -12.61 -1.18 3.06
C PHE A 177 -11.46 -0.50 3.80
N ALA A 178 -10.41 -0.08 3.07
CA ALA A 178 -9.25 0.56 3.68
C ALA A 178 -9.59 1.89 4.37
N ILE A 179 -10.41 2.74 3.74
CA ILE A 179 -10.85 4.01 4.33
C ILE A 179 -11.78 3.77 5.50
N LYS A 180 -12.78 2.89 5.33
CA LYS A 180 -13.70 2.54 6.41
C LYS A 180 -12.96 2.07 7.66
N ARG A 181 -11.94 1.22 7.47
CA ARG A 181 -11.14 0.70 8.59
C ARG A 181 -10.26 1.78 9.23
N LYS A 182 -9.68 2.68 8.44
CA LYS A 182 -8.95 3.84 8.95
C LYS A 182 -9.84 4.72 9.82
N GLU A 183 -11.00 5.12 9.31
CA GLU A 183 -11.95 5.99 10.03
C GLU A 183 -12.47 5.34 11.32
N GLU A 184 -12.73 4.04 11.29
CA GLU A 184 -13.12 3.28 12.48
C GLU A 184 -12.03 3.33 13.56
N ILE A 185 -10.78 3.10 13.18
CA ILE A 185 -9.63 3.13 14.10
C ILE A 185 -9.44 4.53 14.69
N GLU A 186 -9.48 5.57 13.87
CA GLU A 186 -9.34 6.97 14.30
C GLU A 186 -10.51 7.38 15.20
N ARG A 187 -11.74 6.93 14.92
CA ARG A 187 -12.91 7.18 15.76
C ARG A 187 -12.77 6.53 17.14
N ILE A 188 -12.31 5.29 17.19
CA ILE A 188 -12.08 4.58 18.47
C ILE A 188 -10.95 5.27 19.25
N ALA A 189 -9.91 5.77 18.56
CA ALA A 189 -8.84 6.53 19.19
C ALA A 189 -9.34 7.85 19.78
N LEU A 190 -10.14 8.61 19.04
CA LEU A 190 -10.79 9.83 19.54
C LEU A 190 -11.66 9.55 20.78
N SER A 191 -12.35 8.41 20.81
CA SER A 191 -13.16 8.02 21.97
C SER A 191 -12.33 7.58 23.18
N SER A 192 -11.08 7.18 22.99
CA SER A 192 -10.20 6.64 24.03
C SER A 192 -9.14 7.65 24.48
N ARG A 193 -9.35 8.92 24.11
CA ARG A 193 -8.47 10.04 24.43
C ARG A 193 -8.73 10.57 25.84
#